data_AF-A0A4S4EQ71-F1
#
_entry.id   AF-A0A4S4EQ71-F1
#
_cell.length_a   1.000
_cell.length_b   1.000
_cell.length_c   1.000
_cell.angle_alpha   90.00
_cell.angle_beta   90.00
_cell.angle_gamma   90.00
#
_symmetry.space_group_name_H-M   'P 1'
#
loop_
_entity.id
_entity.type
_entity.pdbx_description
1 polymer ?
#
loop_
_entity_poly.entity_id
_entity_poly.type
_entity_poly.pdbx_seq_one_letter_code
_entity_poly.pdbx_strand_id
1 'polypeptide(L)'
;MKTSTRLIVLHPSVHKHGGASHRIWLLLFVSFFTFAFIFTLFTTRDSITTTTRTTTSAAAASSNSRLPKPVFDALLHYAATSNSTATADRLSSAELKSIAAVLRRCPTTPSCNFLVFGLTHETLLWNSLNHKGRTVFIDESSYLITKLEEKDPQIEAYDLQFTTKVSDLYNLIDYAREQIRNECRPVQNLLFSDCKLAINDLPNHIYEVDWDVILVDGPRGYFAAAPGRMAAIFTAGVLARSKRGGGGAKTHVFVHEIDREVERVCSDEFLCRDNLVESKGSLGHFVVEKMDENSFEFCPNSSSSPSSISSWTDD
;
A
#
# COMPACT_ATOMS: atom_id res chain seq x y z
N MET A 1 -66.08 35.38 -44.22
CA MET A 1 -67.33 34.64 -44.53
C MET A 1 -67.44 33.45 -43.60
N LYS A 2 -68.67 33.19 -43.12
CA LYS A 2 -69.07 32.06 -42.26
C LYS A 2 -68.75 30.71 -42.90
N THR A 3 -68.47 29.70 -42.08
CA THR A 3 -69.20 28.43 -42.11
C THR A 3 -69.22 27.78 -40.71
N SER A 4 -70.45 27.51 -40.30
CA SER A 4 -70.90 26.65 -39.19
C SER A 4 -70.66 25.17 -39.61
N THR A 5 -70.63 24.10 -38.80
CA THR A 5 -71.49 23.69 -37.68
C THR A 5 -71.05 22.29 -37.13
N ARG A 6 -71.49 22.00 -35.90
CA ARG A 6 -71.86 20.70 -35.26
C ARG A 6 -70.80 19.81 -34.60
N LEU A 7 -70.93 19.79 -33.28
CA LEU A 7 -70.47 18.81 -32.30
C LEU A 7 -71.37 17.54 -32.36
N ILE A 8 -70.77 16.35 -32.31
CA ILE A 8 -71.46 15.10 -31.95
C ILE A 8 -70.70 14.49 -30.76
N VAL A 9 -71.40 14.37 -29.64
CA VAL A 9 -70.94 13.71 -28.41
C VAL A 9 -71.57 12.32 -28.38
N LEU A 10 -70.74 11.29 -28.19
CA LEU A 10 -71.18 9.94 -27.83
C LEU A 10 -70.32 9.44 -26.66
N HIS A 11 -70.99 9.11 -25.56
CA HIS A 11 -70.43 8.67 -24.27
C HIS A 11 -69.82 7.25 -24.35
N PRO A 12 -68.71 6.98 -23.64
CA PRO A 12 -68.34 5.62 -23.26
C PRO A 12 -69.15 5.16 -22.03
N SER A 13 -69.64 3.94 -22.11
CA SER A 13 -70.48 3.26 -21.13
C SER A 13 -69.75 2.93 -19.82
N VAL A 14 -70.48 3.05 -18.71
CA VAL A 14 -70.08 2.55 -17.40
C VAL A 14 -70.23 1.02 -17.40
N HIS A 15 -69.12 0.29 -17.48
CA HIS A 15 -69.04 -1.07 -16.97
C HIS A 15 -68.25 -1.10 -15.67
N LYS A 16 -69.00 -1.11 -14.57
CA LYS A 16 -68.55 -1.48 -13.23
C LYS A 16 -68.21 -2.97 -13.23
N HIS A 17 -66.95 -3.35 -13.00
CA HIS A 17 -66.56 -4.65 -12.44
C HIS A 17 -65.54 -4.39 -11.33
N GLY A 18 -66.06 -4.20 -10.12
CA GLY A 18 -65.29 -4.33 -8.89
C GLY A 18 -65.05 -5.80 -8.55
N GLY A 19 -63.95 -6.09 -7.86
CA GLY A 19 -63.76 -7.40 -7.21
C GLY A 19 -62.34 -7.97 -7.12
N ALA A 20 -61.29 -7.31 -7.64
CA ALA A 20 -59.93 -7.88 -7.65
C ALA A 20 -58.86 -7.10 -6.85
N SER A 21 -59.12 -5.87 -6.42
CA SER A 21 -58.09 -5.02 -5.79
C SER A 21 -57.64 -5.50 -4.40
N HIS A 22 -58.59 -5.90 -3.54
CA HIS A 22 -58.26 -6.31 -2.17
C HIS A 22 -57.51 -7.63 -2.08
N ARG A 23 -57.78 -8.60 -2.99
CA ARG A 23 -57.08 -9.89 -2.98
C ARG A 23 -55.62 -9.75 -3.44
N ILE A 24 -55.37 -8.92 -4.45
CA ILE A 24 -54.02 -8.62 -4.92
C ILE A 24 -53.24 -7.85 -3.86
N TRP A 25 -53.87 -6.87 -3.20
CA TRP A 25 -53.22 -6.13 -2.12
C TRP A 25 -52.92 -7.01 -0.90
N LEU A 26 -53.80 -7.95 -0.57
CA LEU A 26 -53.58 -8.92 0.51
C LEU A 26 -52.46 -9.91 0.18
N LEU A 27 -52.33 -10.34 -1.08
CA LEU A 27 -51.21 -11.16 -1.53
C LEU A 27 -49.86 -10.41 -1.49
N LEU A 28 -49.84 -9.14 -1.89
CA LEU A 28 -48.64 -8.30 -1.79
C LEU A 28 -48.26 -8.05 -0.33
N PHE A 29 -49.25 -7.81 0.53
CA PHE A 29 -49.04 -7.64 1.97
C PHE A 29 -48.47 -8.92 2.60
N VAL A 30 -49.08 -10.08 2.35
CA VAL A 30 -48.57 -11.37 2.88
C VAL A 30 -47.17 -11.66 2.35
N SER A 31 -46.89 -11.43 1.06
CA SER A 31 -45.56 -11.62 0.47
C SER A 31 -44.48 -10.72 1.10
N PHE A 32 -44.81 -9.45 1.38
CA PHE A 32 -43.90 -8.53 2.05
C PHE A 32 -43.59 -8.98 3.48
N PHE A 33 -44.61 -9.43 4.24
CA PHE A 33 -44.41 -9.90 5.61
C PHE A 33 -43.67 -11.24 5.69
N THR A 34 -43.88 -12.16 4.74
CA THR A 34 -43.10 -13.40 4.67
C THR A 34 -41.64 -13.12 4.32
N PHE A 35 -41.36 -12.20 3.40
CA PHE A 35 -40.00 -11.79 3.07
C PHE A 35 -39.31 -11.11 4.26
N ALA A 36 -40.00 -10.19 4.95
CA ALA A 36 -39.48 -9.54 6.15
C ALA A 36 -39.20 -10.54 7.29
N PHE A 37 -40.07 -11.54 7.48
CA PHE A 37 -39.91 -12.60 8.48
C PHE A 37 -38.72 -13.52 8.16
N ILE A 38 -38.53 -13.89 6.90
CA ILE A 38 -37.38 -14.68 6.45
C ILE A 38 -36.09 -13.87 6.63
N PHE A 39 -36.09 -12.59 6.27
CA PHE A 39 -34.95 -11.70 6.47
C PHE A 39 -34.61 -11.51 7.97
N THR A 40 -35.60 -11.45 8.85
CA THR A 40 -35.36 -11.43 10.31
C THR A 40 -34.81 -12.76 10.81
N LEU A 41 -35.25 -13.91 10.30
CA LEU A 41 -34.67 -15.22 10.68
C LEU A 41 -33.21 -15.37 10.22
N PHE A 42 -32.83 -14.86 9.06
CA PHE A 42 -31.44 -14.88 8.60
C PHE A 42 -30.55 -13.93 9.41
N THR A 43 -31.01 -12.71 9.68
CA THR A 43 -30.25 -11.73 10.48
C THR A 43 -30.17 -12.07 11.98
N THR A 44 -31.17 -12.77 12.53
CA THR A 44 -31.14 -13.26 13.91
C THR A 44 -30.36 -14.56 14.09
N ARG A 45 -30.22 -15.40 13.05
CA ARG A 45 -29.31 -16.56 13.10
C ARG A 45 -27.85 -16.16 13.26
N ASP A 46 -27.43 -15.03 12.70
CA ASP A 46 -26.07 -14.50 12.89
C ASP A 46 -25.87 -13.81 14.24
N SER A 47 -26.96 -13.46 14.94
CA SER A 47 -26.90 -12.80 16.27
C SER A 47 -27.01 -13.76 17.47
N ILE A 48 -27.30 -15.06 17.26
CA ILE A 48 -27.51 -16.04 18.36
C ILE A 48 -26.25 -16.89 18.66
N THR A 49 -25.14 -16.70 17.93
CA THR A 49 -23.88 -17.43 18.20
C THR A 49 -22.92 -16.68 19.12
N THR A 50 -23.39 -15.72 19.93
CA THR A 50 -22.56 -15.10 20.98
C THR A 50 -23.37 -14.78 22.22
N THR A 51 -23.79 -15.79 22.98
CA THR A 51 -23.93 -15.69 24.45
C THR A 51 -23.93 -17.09 25.04
N THR A 52 -22.76 -17.59 25.40
CA THR A 52 -22.61 -18.53 26.51
C THR A 52 -21.63 -17.91 27.50
N ARG A 53 -22.18 -17.41 28.61
CA ARG A 53 -21.43 -17.20 29.85
C ARG A 53 -20.92 -18.56 30.30
N THR A 54 -19.61 -18.72 30.44
CA THR A 54 -19.01 -19.73 31.28
C THR A 54 -18.27 -19.06 32.43
N THR A 55 -18.87 -19.25 33.60
CA THR A 55 -18.26 -19.39 34.91
C THR A 55 -16.73 -19.50 34.94
N THR A 56 -16.15 -18.71 35.85
CA THR A 56 -14.81 -18.85 36.42
C THR A 56 -14.48 -20.31 36.76
N SER A 57 -13.64 -20.90 35.93
CA SER A 57 -12.76 -22.01 36.30
C SER A 57 -11.38 -21.65 35.78
N ALA A 58 -10.42 -21.54 36.70
CA ALA A 58 -9.01 -21.41 36.40
C ALA A 58 -8.53 -22.67 35.65
N ALA A 59 -8.75 -22.70 34.34
CA ALA A 59 -8.06 -23.61 33.44
C ALA A 59 -6.82 -22.85 32.97
N ALA A 60 -5.64 -23.31 33.40
CA ALA A 60 -4.39 -22.93 32.77
C ALA A 60 -4.58 -23.07 31.27
N ALA A 61 -4.60 -21.94 30.55
CA ALA A 61 -4.66 -21.93 29.11
C ALA A 61 -3.42 -22.68 28.63
N SER A 62 -3.58 -23.95 28.25
CA SER A 62 -2.60 -24.60 27.41
C SER A 62 -2.63 -23.81 26.11
N SER A 63 -1.74 -22.83 26.00
CA SER A 63 -1.49 -22.12 24.75
C SER A 63 -1.31 -23.18 23.69
N ASN A 64 -2.30 -23.34 22.79
CA ASN A 64 -2.12 -24.15 21.61
C ASN A 64 -0.96 -23.50 20.85
N SER A 65 0.24 -24.03 21.04
CA SER A 65 1.51 -23.50 20.55
C SER A 65 1.66 -23.79 19.06
N ARG A 66 0.67 -23.36 18.28
CA ARG A 66 0.72 -23.44 16.82
C ARG A 66 1.46 -22.20 16.33
N LEU A 67 2.40 -22.42 15.42
CA LEU A 67 3.10 -21.31 14.77
C LEU A 67 2.08 -20.40 14.06
N PRO A 68 2.25 -19.08 14.08
CA PRO A 68 1.44 -18.18 13.26
C PRO A 68 1.45 -18.62 11.80
N LYS A 69 0.29 -18.57 11.12
CA LYS A 69 0.16 -19.05 9.74
C LYS A 69 1.24 -18.46 8.80
N PRO A 70 1.51 -17.13 8.79
CA PRO A 70 2.57 -16.57 7.94
C PRO A 70 3.96 -17.17 8.20
N VAL A 71 4.25 -17.54 9.45
CA VAL A 71 5.53 -18.16 9.84
C VAL A 71 5.59 -19.60 9.37
N PHE A 72 4.52 -20.37 9.56
CA PHE A 72 4.44 -21.75 9.09
C PHE A 72 4.60 -21.84 7.56
N ASP A 73 3.88 -21.00 6.83
CA ASP A 73 3.90 -21.01 5.35
C ASP A 73 5.27 -20.59 4.81
N ALA A 74 5.90 -19.57 5.39
CA ALA A 74 7.25 -19.15 5.00
C ALA A 74 8.28 -20.27 5.23
N LEU A 75 8.23 -20.95 6.38
CA LEU A 75 9.12 -22.08 6.67
C LEU A 75 8.92 -23.22 5.67
N LEU A 76 7.65 -23.58 5.38
CA LEU A 76 7.34 -24.63 4.41
C LEU A 76 7.80 -24.24 2.99
N HIS A 77 7.55 -23.00 2.58
CA HIS A 77 7.94 -22.50 1.26
C HIS A 77 9.45 -22.56 1.03
N TYR A 78 10.24 -22.02 1.96
CA TYR A 78 11.69 -21.99 1.82
C TYR A 78 12.36 -23.36 2.07
N ALA A 79 11.73 -24.26 2.84
CA ALA A 79 12.21 -25.64 2.97
C ALA A 79 11.92 -26.49 1.72
N ALA A 80 10.80 -26.24 1.03
CA ALA A 80 10.40 -26.99 -0.15
C ALA A 80 11.00 -26.43 -1.46
N THR A 81 11.41 -25.17 -1.48
CA THR A 81 11.97 -24.51 -2.66
C THR A 81 13.50 -24.67 -2.66
N SER A 82 14.00 -25.64 -3.44
CA SER A 82 15.43 -25.85 -3.65
C SER A 82 16.08 -24.66 -4.38
N ASN A 83 17.27 -24.24 -3.93
CA ASN A 83 18.10 -23.14 -4.46
C ASN A 83 17.78 -22.72 -5.90
N SER A 84 16.97 -21.67 -6.07
CA SER A 84 16.91 -20.94 -7.34
C SER A 84 18.24 -20.21 -7.53
N THR A 85 18.91 -20.50 -8.64
CA THR A 85 20.24 -19.99 -9.02
C THR A 85 20.28 -18.48 -9.30
N ALA A 86 19.15 -17.78 -9.26
CA ALA A 86 19.08 -16.32 -9.33
C ALA A 86 19.46 -15.71 -7.97
N THR A 87 20.76 -15.70 -7.68
CA THR A 87 21.34 -15.04 -6.50
C THR A 87 21.48 -13.53 -6.68
N ALA A 88 21.44 -13.03 -7.91
CA ALA A 88 21.65 -11.62 -8.22
C ALA A 88 20.55 -10.69 -7.67
N ASP A 89 19.31 -11.18 -7.57
CA ASP A 89 18.14 -10.35 -7.22
C ASP A 89 17.73 -10.51 -5.74
N ARG A 90 18.59 -11.11 -4.90
CA ARG A 90 18.25 -11.47 -3.51
C ARG A 90 19.08 -10.70 -2.50
N LEU A 91 18.42 -10.27 -1.44
CA LEU A 91 19.09 -9.68 -0.27
C LEU A 91 20.03 -10.70 0.39
N SER A 92 21.26 -10.29 0.62
CA SER A 92 22.27 -11.01 1.37
C SER A 92 21.90 -11.18 2.84
N SER A 93 22.56 -12.11 3.53
CA SER A 93 22.31 -12.33 4.98
C SER A 93 22.51 -11.06 5.83
N ALA A 94 23.47 -10.19 5.46
CA ALA A 94 23.72 -8.95 6.19
C ALA A 94 22.57 -7.94 6.03
N GLU A 95 22.04 -7.84 4.81
CA GLU A 95 20.93 -6.95 4.46
C GLU A 95 19.63 -7.39 5.12
N LEU A 96 19.32 -8.69 5.02
CA LEU A 96 18.17 -9.29 5.70
C LEU A 96 18.19 -9.03 7.21
N LYS A 97 19.38 -9.15 7.83
CA LYS A 97 19.55 -8.89 9.28
C LYS A 97 19.33 -7.43 9.64
N SER A 98 19.72 -6.48 8.78
CA SER A 98 19.51 -5.05 9.03
C SER A 98 18.01 -4.72 9.09
N ILE A 99 17.24 -5.15 8.09
CA ILE A 99 15.78 -4.95 8.04
C ILE A 99 15.09 -5.68 9.20
N ALA A 100 15.43 -6.96 9.42
CA ALA A 100 14.84 -7.76 10.49
C ALA A 100 15.14 -7.19 11.89
N ALA A 101 16.30 -6.56 12.09
CA ALA A 101 16.65 -5.91 13.36
C ALA A 101 15.72 -4.72 13.66
N VAL A 102 15.29 -3.96 12.64
CA VAL A 102 14.31 -2.90 12.80
C VAL A 102 12.92 -3.48 13.09
N LEU A 103 12.45 -4.44 12.30
CA LEU A 103 11.15 -5.08 12.50
C LEU A 103 11.02 -5.73 13.89
N ARG A 104 12.10 -6.31 14.42
CA ARG A 104 12.13 -6.90 15.76
C ARG A 104 11.99 -5.88 16.89
N ARG A 105 12.38 -4.62 16.66
CA ARG A 105 12.28 -3.53 17.64
C ARG A 105 10.94 -2.81 17.62
N CYS A 106 10.08 -3.14 16.66
CA CYS A 106 8.71 -2.63 16.62
C CYS A 106 8.00 -2.92 17.95
N PRO A 107 7.22 -1.97 18.49
CA PRO A 107 6.43 -2.21 19.68
C PRO A 107 5.51 -3.43 19.47
N THR A 108 5.18 -4.14 20.55
CA THR A 108 4.29 -5.30 20.42
C THR A 108 2.83 -4.89 20.15
N THR A 109 2.47 -3.66 20.52
CA THR A 109 1.11 -3.10 20.40
C THR A 109 1.17 -1.57 20.35
N PRO A 110 0.88 -0.92 19.20
CA PRO A 110 0.72 -1.52 17.87
C PRO A 110 2.06 -2.02 17.31
N SER A 111 2.04 -3.11 16.53
CA SER A 111 3.19 -3.54 15.73
C SER A 111 3.39 -2.62 14.52
N CYS A 112 4.50 -2.78 13.79
CA CYS A 112 4.84 -1.90 12.69
C CYS A 112 3.88 -1.99 11.50
N ASN A 113 3.62 -0.84 10.90
CA ASN A 113 3.17 -0.74 9.52
C ASN A 113 4.39 -0.83 8.60
N PHE A 114 4.46 -1.88 7.77
CA PHE A 114 5.57 -2.14 6.86
C PHE A 114 5.10 -2.09 5.40
N LEU A 115 5.62 -1.13 4.63
CA LEU A 115 5.37 -1.03 3.20
C LEU A 115 6.56 -1.59 2.43
N VAL A 116 6.30 -2.39 1.39
CA VAL A 116 7.33 -2.97 0.53
C VAL A 116 6.99 -2.67 -0.92
N PHE A 117 7.85 -1.95 -1.62
CA PHE A 117 7.85 -1.88 -3.07
C PHE A 117 8.70 -3.03 -3.60
N GLY A 118 8.12 -3.89 -4.42
CA GLY A 118 8.73 -5.10 -4.99
C GLY A 118 8.19 -6.39 -4.37
N LEU A 119 7.75 -7.32 -5.22
CA LEU A 119 7.56 -8.73 -4.91
C LEU A 119 8.84 -9.49 -5.21
N THR A 120 9.58 -9.81 -4.15
CA THR A 120 10.83 -10.55 -4.25
C THR A 120 10.73 -11.92 -3.59
N HIS A 121 11.85 -12.66 -3.63
CA HIS A 121 11.95 -13.95 -2.95
C HIS A 121 11.66 -13.81 -1.44
N GLU A 122 11.91 -12.65 -0.85
CA GLU A 122 11.75 -12.36 0.59
C GLU A 122 10.30 -11.98 0.99
N THR A 123 9.34 -11.94 0.05
CA THR A 123 7.94 -11.55 0.33
C THR A 123 7.33 -12.30 1.51
N LEU A 124 7.43 -13.65 1.54
CA LEU A 124 6.89 -14.44 2.64
C LEU A 124 7.69 -14.24 3.95
N LEU A 125 9.00 -14.01 3.85
CA LEU A 125 9.83 -13.67 4.99
C LEU A 125 9.33 -12.38 5.66
N TRP A 126 9.12 -11.30 4.90
CA TRP A 126 8.65 -10.02 5.42
C TRP A 126 7.29 -10.13 6.10
N ASN A 127 6.34 -10.81 5.45
CA ASN A 127 5.03 -11.07 6.04
C ASN A 127 5.14 -11.90 7.34
N SER A 128 6.06 -12.86 7.40
CA SER A 128 6.27 -13.68 8.59
C SER A 128 6.93 -12.94 9.76
N LEU A 129 7.94 -12.11 9.49
CA LEU A 129 8.65 -11.35 10.51
C LEU A 129 7.76 -10.27 11.13
N ASN A 130 6.84 -9.69 10.34
CA ASN A 130 5.88 -8.69 10.80
C ASN A 130 4.46 -9.26 10.99
N HIS A 131 4.30 -10.55 11.31
CA HIS A 131 2.99 -11.23 11.42
C HIS A 131 2.01 -10.65 12.47
N LYS A 132 2.47 -9.75 13.35
CA LYS A 132 1.61 -9.04 14.33
C LYS A 132 1.27 -7.62 13.89
N GLY A 133 1.92 -7.12 12.83
CA GLY A 133 1.70 -5.81 12.24
C GLY A 133 0.98 -5.94 10.91
N ARG A 134 0.99 -4.84 10.17
CA ARG A 134 0.46 -4.78 8.81
C ARG A 134 1.63 -4.72 7.83
N THR A 135 1.63 -5.60 6.84
CA THR A 135 2.60 -5.58 5.76
C THR A 135 1.86 -5.45 4.44
N VAL A 136 2.23 -4.48 3.61
CA VAL A 136 1.63 -4.25 2.30
C VAL A 136 2.71 -4.30 1.24
N PHE A 137 2.46 -5.04 0.16
CA PHE A 137 3.35 -5.14 -0.98
C PHE A 137 2.79 -4.37 -2.17
N ILE A 138 3.67 -3.72 -2.93
CA ILE A 138 3.32 -3.02 -4.16
C ILE A 138 4.31 -3.45 -5.24
N ASP A 139 3.86 -3.91 -6.41
CA ASP A 139 4.75 -4.35 -7.48
C ASP A 139 4.26 -3.93 -8.87
N GLU A 140 5.17 -3.83 -9.84
CA GLU A 140 4.81 -3.50 -11.23
C GLU A 140 4.06 -4.62 -11.97
N SER A 141 4.09 -5.86 -11.46
CA SER A 141 3.57 -7.03 -12.16
C SER A 141 2.21 -7.48 -11.62
N SER A 142 1.14 -7.08 -12.31
CA SER A 142 -0.22 -7.58 -12.04
C SER A 142 -0.32 -9.10 -12.09
N TYR A 143 0.50 -9.75 -12.93
CA TYR A 143 0.61 -11.20 -12.98
C TYR A 143 1.17 -11.80 -11.69
N LEU A 144 2.28 -11.27 -11.15
CA LEU A 144 2.88 -11.77 -9.92
C LEU A 144 1.96 -11.53 -8.71
N ILE A 145 1.30 -10.37 -8.67
CA ILE A 145 0.30 -10.04 -7.64
C ILE A 145 -0.85 -11.04 -7.67
N THR A 146 -1.46 -11.26 -8.84
CA THR A 146 -2.56 -12.24 -8.99
C THR A 146 -2.13 -13.64 -8.54
N LYS A 147 -0.91 -14.07 -8.89
CA LYS A 147 -0.38 -15.38 -8.48
C LYS A 147 -0.11 -15.48 -6.99
N LEU A 148 0.33 -14.38 -6.36
CA LEU A 148 0.52 -14.31 -4.92
C LEU A 148 -0.83 -14.40 -4.20
N GLU A 149 -1.84 -13.66 -4.64
CA GLU A 149 -3.18 -13.67 -4.04
C GLU A 149 -3.87 -15.04 -4.16
N GLU A 150 -3.73 -15.72 -5.31
CA GLU A 150 -4.24 -17.08 -5.51
C GLU A 150 -3.63 -18.09 -4.51
N LYS A 151 -2.34 -17.92 -4.20
CA LYS A 151 -1.58 -18.84 -3.34
C LYS A 151 -1.69 -18.52 -1.86
N ASP A 152 -1.66 -17.23 -1.53
CA ASP A 152 -1.55 -16.69 -0.18
C ASP A 152 -2.53 -15.50 0.01
N PRO A 153 -3.86 -15.76 0.03
CA PRO A 153 -4.91 -14.71 0.00
C PRO A 153 -4.97 -13.82 1.25
N GLN A 154 -4.09 -14.04 2.23
CA GLN A 154 -3.97 -13.21 3.43
C GLN A 154 -2.90 -12.12 3.27
N ILE A 155 -2.07 -12.19 2.22
CA ILE A 155 -1.07 -11.17 1.93
C ILE A 155 -1.77 -10.01 1.22
N GLU A 156 -1.66 -8.81 1.81
CA GLU A 156 -2.14 -7.58 1.19
C GLU A 156 -1.11 -7.10 0.17
N ALA A 157 -1.45 -7.14 -1.11
CA ALA A 157 -0.58 -6.72 -2.19
C ALA A 157 -1.38 -6.00 -3.29
N TYR A 158 -0.74 -5.06 -4.00
CA TYR A 158 -1.34 -4.29 -5.08
C TYR A 158 -0.38 -4.17 -6.26
N ASP A 159 -0.90 -4.24 -7.48
CA ASP A 159 -0.14 -3.85 -8.66
C ASP A 159 -0.23 -2.35 -8.92
N LEU A 160 0.84 -1.79 -9.47
CA LEU A 160 0.94 -0.37 -9.85
C LEU A 160 1.58 -0.24 -11.22
N GLN A 161 1.09 0.68 -12.05
CA GLN A 161 1.72 0.99 -13.32
C GLN A 161 2.68 2.16 -13.19
N PHE A 162 3.97 1.88 -13.01
CA PHE A 162 4.98 2.92 -13.02
C PHE A 162 5.04 3.63 -14.39
N THR A 163 5.04 4.96 -14.36
CA THR A 163 5.06 5.82 -15.55
C THR A 163 6.44 6.40 -15.87
N THR A 164 7.37 6.34 -14.92
CA THR A 164 8.76 6.82 -15.04
C THR A 164 9.67 5.72 -15.57
N LYS A 165 10.74 6.09 -16.28
CA LYS A 165 11.75 5.14 -16.79
C LYS A 165 13.13 5.45 -16.25
N VAL A 166 14.01 4.45 -16.23
CA VAL A 166 15.42 4.62 -15.84
C VAL A 166 16.10 5.71 -16.66
N SER A 167 15.81 5.80 -17.97
CA SER A 167 16.34 6.83 -18.87
C SER A 167 15.94 8.26 -18.50
N ASP A 168 14.89 8.43 -17.69
CA ASP A 168 14.32 9.73 -17.36
C ASP A 168 14.98 10.35 -16.12
N LEU A 169 15.91 9.64 -15.46
CA LEU A 169 16.48 9.99 -14.15
C LEU A 169 16.81 11.48 -14.00
N TYR A 170 17.75 11.98 -14.80
CA TYR A 170 18.23 13.35 -14.66
C TYR A 170 17.17 14.39 -14.99
N ASN A 171 16.35 14.14 -16.02
CA ASN A 171 15.22 15.02 -16.37
C ASN A 171 14.18 15.09 -15.24
N LEU A 172 13.95 13.97 -14.53
CA LEU A 172 13.02 13.91 -13.40
C LEU A 172 13.59 14.60 -12.15
N ILE A 173 14.90 14.52 -11.91
CA ILE A 173 15.57 15.25 -10.82
C ILE A 173 15.48 16.76 -11.06
N ASP A 174 15.80 17.22 -12.27
CA ASP A 174 15.71 18.65 -12.61
C ASP A 174 14.27 19.15 -12.51
N TYR A 175 13.31 18.39 -13.04
CA TYR A 175 11.89 18.68 -12.90
C TYR A 175 11.45 18.74 -11.42
N ALA A 176 11.89 17.81 -10.58
CA ALA A 176 11.52 17.79 -9.16
C ALA A 176 12.06 19.02 -8.42
N ARG A 177 13.29 19.45 -8.71
CA ARG A 177 13.89 20.67 -8.16
C ARG A 177 13.14 21.93 -8.59
N GLU A 178 12.75 22.01 -9.87
CA GLU A 178 11.93 23.12 -10.37
C GLU A 178 10.54 23.17 -9.71
N GLN A 179 9.94 22.00 -9.46
CA GLN A 179 8.61 21.88 -8.88
C GLN A 179 8.59 21.74 -7.35
N ILE A 180 9.73 21.90 -6.67
CA ILE A 180 9.85 21.65 -5.23
C ILE A 180 8.95 22.56 -4.37
N ARG A 181 8.61 23.74 -4.89
CA ARG A 181 7.69 24.70 -4.25
C ARG A 181 6.24 24.59 -4.73
N ASN A 182 5.95 23.69 -5.68
CA ASN A 182 4.63 23.45 -6.26
C ASN A 182 4.24 21.97 -6.12
N GLU A 183 4.42 21.20 -7.19
CA GLU A 183 3.87 19.85 -7.33
C GLU A 183 4.70 18.78 -6.61
N CYS A 184 6.01 18.95 -6.47
CA CYS A 184 6.92 17.91 -5.95
C CYS A 184 7.46 18.28 -4.56
N ARG A 185 6.55 18.58 -3.62
CA ARG A 185 6.91 19.00 -2.26
C ARG A 185 7.31 17.81 -1.37
N PRO A 186 8.19 18.02 -0.36
CA PRO A 186 8.56 16.98 0.59
C PRO A 186 7.41 16.56 1.51
N VAL A 187 6.47 17.47 1.78
CA VAL A 187 5.23 17.19 2.50
C VAL A 187 4.05 17.52 1.59
N GLN A 188 3.28 16.51 1.20
CA GLN A 188 2.17 16.68 0.26
C GLN A 188 1.19 15.51 0.27
N ASN A 189 -0.01 15.76 -0.27
CA ASN A 189 -1.01 14.73 -0.48
C ASN A 189 -0.73 13.98 -1.80
N LEU A 190 -0.15 12.78 -1.69
CA LEU A 190 0.19 11.95 -2.85
C LEU A 190 -1.04 11.51 -3.66
N LEU A 191 -2.20 11.30 -3.03
CA LEU A 191 -3.43 10.88 -3.72
C LEU A 191 -3.89 11.87 -4.80
N PHE A 192 -3.59 13.17 -4.61
CA PHE A 192 -3.96 14.24 -5.53
C PHE A 192 -2.74 14.99 -6.08
N SER A 193 -1.56 14.36 -6.04
CA SER A 193 -0.33 14.98 -6.51
C SER A 193 -0.22 14.89 -8.03
N ASP A 194 0.11 16.01 -8.68
CA ASP A 194 0.44 16.09 -10.10
C ASP A 194 1.96 15.95 -10.38
N CYS A 195 2.79 15.77 -9.33
CA CYS A 195 4.22 15.47 -9.51
C CYS A 195 4.43 14.17 -10.28
N LYS A 196 5.24 14.22 -11.34
CA LYS A 196 5.60 13.04 -12.16
C LYS A 196 6.27 11.89 -11.40
N LEU A 197 6.84 12.17 -10.23
CA LEU A 197 7.47 11.17 -9.36
C LEU A 197 6.53 10.61 -8.29
N ALA A 198 5.37 11.24 -8.06
CA ALA A 198 4.42 10.77 -7.07
C ALA A 198 3.64 9.57 -7.61
N ILE A 199 3.61 8.49 -6.82
CA ILE A 199 2.68 7.39 -7.05
C ILE A 199 1.33 7.83 -6.45
N ASN A 200 0.32 8.02 -7.31
CA ASN A 200 -1.01 8.53 -6.94
C ASN A 200 -2.15 7.55 -7.25
N ASP A 201 -1.84 6.34 -7.74
CA ASP A 201 -2.79 5.30 -8.18
C ASP A 201 -2.97 4.14 -7.19
N LEU A 202 -2.41 4.22 -5.99
CA LEU A 202 -2.64 3.25 -4.91
C LEU A 202 -4.04 3.39 -4.29
N PRO A 203 -4.56 2.32 -3.66
CA PRO A 203 -5.80 2.42 -2.88
C PRO A 203 -5.73 3.52 -1.81
N ASN A 204 -6.81 4.30 -1.68
CA ASN A 204 -6.83 5.51 -0.84
C ASN A 204 -6.32 5.29 0.59
N HIS A 205 -6.63 4.14 1.21
CA HIS A 205 -6.25 3.85 2.59
C HIS A 205 -4.74 3.69 2.78
N ILE A 206 -3.97 3.45 1.72
CA ILE A 206 -2.51 3.30 1.76
C ILE A 206 -1.81 4.64 2.07
N TYR A 207 -2.35 5.75 1.58
CA TYR A 207 -1.83 7.10 1.84
C TYR A 207 -2.11 7.59 3.26
N GLU A 208 -3.04 6.95 3.96
CA GLU A 208 -3.44 7.33 5.33
C GLU A 208 -2.68 6.56 6.41
N VAL A 209 -1.87 5.57 6.01
CA VAL A 209 -1.10 4.75 6.95
C VAL A 209 0.15 5.50 7.37
N ASP A 210 0.31 5.59 8.68
CA ASP A 210 1.54 6.04 9.32
C ASP A 210 2.59 4.91 9.25
N TRP A 211 3.30 4.81 8.11
CA TRP A 211 4.32 3.77 7.87
C TRP A 211 5.52 3.91 8.82
N ASP A 212 5.92 2.81 9.44
CA ASP A 212 7.07 2.75 10.37
C ASP A 212 8.33 2.27 9.66
N VAL A 213 8.15 1.35 8.72
CA VAL A 213 9.21 0.81 7.87
C VAL A 213 8.73 0.85 6.42
N ILE A 214 9.60 1.27 5.50
CA ILE A 214 9.39 1.21 4.06
C ILE A 214 10.62 0.53 3.46
N LEU A 215 10.42 -0.51 2.65
CA LEU A 215 11.47 -1.14 1.84
C LEU A 215 11.20 -0.84 0.37
N VAL A 216 12.17 -0.23 -0.30
CA VAL A 216 12.18 -0.03 -1.74
C VAL A 216 13.09 -1.10 -2.36
N ASP A 217 12.45 -2.17 -2.83
CA ASP A 217 13.07 -3.31 -3.52
C ASP A 217 12.43 -3.60 -4.90
N GLY A 218 11.76 -2.60 -5.45
CA GLY A 218 11.12 -2.63 -6.76
C GLY A 218 10.77 -1.21 -7.21
N PRO A 219 10.57 -0.97 -8.50
CA PRO A 219 10.64 -1.93 -9.62
C PRO A 219 12.07 -2.32 -10.00
N ARG A 220 12.22 -3.30 -10.90
CA ARG A 220 13.55 -3.88 -11.25
C ARG A 220 14.52 -2.91 -11.92
N GLY A 221 14.08 -2.16 -12.93
CA GLY A 221 14.91 -1.13 -13.57
C GLY A 221 16.17 -1.61 -14.31
N TYR A 222 16.21 -2.83 -14.84
CA TYR A 222 17.43 -3.39 -15.47
C TYR A 222 17.80 -2.83 -16.86
N PHE A 223 16.96 -1.98 -17.46
CA PHE A 223 17.25 -1.36 -18.77
C PHE A 223 16.62 0.03 -18.87
N ALA A 224 17.14 0.87 -19.77
CA ALA A 224 16.79 2.28 -19.89
C ALA A 224 15.27 2.56 -19.98
N ALA A 225 14.53 1.74 -20.74
CA ALA A 225 13.09 1.91 -20.91
C ALA A 225 12.22 1.25 -19.80
N ALA A 226 12.84 0.51 -18.87
CA ALA A 226 12.15 -0.12 -17.76
C ALA A 226 11.76 0.92 -16.70
N PRO A 227 10.71 0.65 -15.91
CA PRO A 227 10.47 1.37 -14.68
C PRO A 227 11.68 1.32 -13.74
N GLY A 228 12.10 2.48 -13.25
CA GLY A 228 13.15 2.60 -12.23
C GLY A 228 12.59 2.95 -10.85
N ARG A 229 13.41 2.86 -9.80
CA ARG A 229 13.00 3.10 -8.41
C ARG A 229 12.80 4.58 -8.05
N MET A 230 12.93 5.53 -9.00
CA MET A 230 12.78 6.96 -8.73
C MET A 230 11.46 7.30 -8.03
N ALA A 231 10.33 6.85 -8.60
CA ALA A 231 9.00 7.16 -8.07
C ALA A 231 8.75 6.50 -6.71
N ALA A 232 9.24 5.28 -6.50
CA ALA A 232 9.14 4.57 -5.22
C ALA A 232 9.96 5.27 -4.12
N ILE A 233 11.19 5.70 -4.42
CA ILE A 233 12.06 6.44 -3.48
C ILE A 233 11.45 7.80 -3.12
N PHE A 234 10.98 8.55 -4.12
CA PHE A 234 10.30 9.83 -3.89
C PHE A 234 9.06 9.65 -3.01
N THR A 235 8.19 8.72 -3.36
CA THR A 235 6.95 8.41 -2.63
C THR A 235 7.25 7.96 -1.19
N ALA A 236 8.25 7.10 -0.98
CA ALA A 236 8.70 6.71 0.36
C ALA A 236 9.17 7.91 1.19
N GLY A 237 9.93 8.82 0.57
CA GLY A 237 10.38 10.05 1.21
C GLY A 237 9.23 10.99 1.61
N VAL A 238 8.20 11.12 0.78
CA VAL A 238 7.01 11.94 1.05
C VAL A 238 6.13 11.29 2.12
N LEU A 239 5.88 9.97 2.04
CA LEU A 239 5.10 9.23 3.04
C LEU A 239 5.73 9.33 4.43
N ALA A 240 7.06 9.18 4.53
CA ALA A 240 7.78 9.32 5.79
C ALA A 240 7.63 10.72 6.41
N ARG A 241 7.69 11.77 5.57
CA ARG A 241 7.64 13.17 6.01
C ARG A 241 6.23 13.67 6.28
N SER A 242 5.23 13.11 5.62
CA SER A 242 3.81 13.52 5.71
C SER A 242 3.02 12.76 6.79
N LYS A 243 3.71 11.99 7.65
CA LYS A 243 3.11 11.16 8.72
C LYS A 243 2.20 11.99 9.64
N ARG A 244 1.01 11.49 9.96
CA ARG A 244 -0.01 12.21 10.75
C ARG A 244 0.29 12.17 12.26
N GLY A 245 0.98 11.15 12.75
CA GLY A 245 1.37 10.98 14.15
C GLY A 245 2.11 12.17 14.81
N GLY A 246 2.18 12.14 16.15
CA GLY A 246 2.78 13.18 16.99
C GLY A 246 4.29 13.39 16.77
N GLY A 247 4.81 14.52 17.28
CA GLY A 247 6.18 14.99 17.02
C GLY A 247 7.27 13.97 17.38
N GLY A 248 8.28 13.85 16.50
CA GLY A 248 9.41 12.91 16.65
C GLY A 248 9.20 11.53 16.03
N ALA A 249 8.10 11.31 15.31
CA ALA A 249 7.87 10.08 14.57
C ALA A 249 8.92 9.92 13.45
N LYS A 250 9.63 8.80 13.47
CA LYS A 250 10.63 8.40 12.49
C LYS A 250 10.09 7.27 11.63
N THR A 251 10.50 7.23 10.37
CA THR A 251 10.26 6.12 9.46
C THR A 251 11.61 5.57 9.00
N HIS A 252 11.77 4.25 9.11
CA HIS A 252 12.94 3.56 8.57
C HIS A 252 12.70 3.30 7.08
N VAL A 253 13.49 3.91 6.21
CA VAL A 253 13.42 3.69 4.76
C VAL A 253 14.65 2.90 4.33
N PHE A 254 14.43 1.72 3.76
CA PHE A 254 15.46 0.88 3.20
C PHE A 254 15.40 0.94 1.68
N VAL A 255 16.54 1.11 1.03
CA VAL A 255 16.65 1.11 -0.44
C VAL A 255 17.68 0.07 -0.83
N HIS A 256 17.25 -0.99 -1.52
CA HIS A 256 18.14 -2.03 -2.02
C HIS A 256 18.79 -1.60 -3.34
N GLU A 257 19.97 -2.15 -3.65
CA GLU A 257 20.82 -1.76 -4.78
C GLU A 257 21.21 -0.27 -4.78
N ILE A 258 21.53 0.29 -3.61
CA ILE A 258 21.84 1.71 -3.40
C ILE A 258 23.07 2.20 -4.18
N ASP A 259 23.89 1.29 -4.69
CA ASP A 259 25.06 1.54 -5.51
C ASP A 259 24.73 1.84 -6.97
N ARG A 260 23.55 1.42 -7.46
CA ARG A 260 23.05 1.81 -8.78
C ARG A 260 22.74 3.30 -8.85
N GLU A 261 22.87 3.85 -10.05
CA GLU A 261 22.80 5.31 -10.27
C GLU A 261 21.44 5.91 -9.89
N VAL A 262 20.34 5.28 -10.32
CA VAL A 262 18.97 5.72 -9.99
C VAL A 262 18.76 5.77 -8.48
N GLU A 263 19.09 4.68 -7.80
CA GLU A 263 18.87 4.50 -6.38
C GLU A 263 19.73 5.48 -5.57
N ARG A 264 21.01 5.62 -5.93
CA ARG A 264 21.94 6.57 -5.28
C ARG A 264 21.45 8.01 -5.45
N VAL A 265 21.21 8.45 -6.68
CA VAL A 265 20.85 9.84 -7.00
C VAL A 265 19.51 10.21 -6.36
N CYS A 266 18.49 9.35 -6.49
CA CYS A 266 17.18 9.63 -5.90
C CYS A 266 17.18 9.55 -4.38
N SER A 267 17.98 8.66 -3.77
CA SER A 267 18.06 8.58 -2.30
C SER A 267 18.77 9.81 -1.72
N ASP A 268 19.85 10.27 -2.35
CA ASP A 268 20.55 11.48 -1.91
C ASP A 268 19.65 12.72 -2.07
N GLU A 269 18.85 12.81 -3.15
CA GLU A 269 17.93 13.93 -3.41
C GLU A 269 16.69 13.92 -2.49
N PHE A 270 16.04 12.77 -2.31
CA PHE A 270 14.71 12.70 -1.68
C PHE A 270 14.70 12.08 -0.28
N LEU A 271 15.71 11.28 0.10
CA LEU A 271 15.86 10.75 1.45
C LEU A 271 16.93 11.50 2.25
N CYS A 272 17.80 12.23 1.57
CA CYS A 272 18.91 13.01 2.11
C CYS A 272 20.04 12.16 2.66
N ARG A 273 21.27 12.47 2.23
CA ARG A 273 22.48 11.82 2.71
C ARG A 273 22.62 11.87 4.23
N ASP A 274 22.22 12.98 4.85
CA ASP A 274 22.29 13.17 6.31
C ASP A 274 21.40 12.20 7.10
N ASN A 275 20.36 11.65 6.46
CA ASN A 275 19.48 10.66 7.09
C ASN A 275 19.99 9.22 6.91
N LEU A 276 21.08 8.99 6.17
CA LEU A 276 21.67 7.66 5.97
C LEU A 276 22.35 7.20 7.27
N VAL A 277 21.80 6.17 7.90
CA VAL A 277 22.31 5.60 9.15
C VAL A 277 23.41 4.58 8.88
N GLU A 278 23.19 3.70 7.91
CA GLU A 278 24.18 2.70 7.50
C GLU A 278 23.97 2.24 6.05
N SER A 279 25.03 1.67 5.48
CA SER A 279 24.96 0.84 4.28
C SER A 279 25.51 -0.55 4.61
N LYS A 280 24.73 -1.60 4.30
CA LYS A 280 25.12 -3.01 4.48
C LYS A 280 25.00 -3.69 3.13
N GLY A 281 26.10 -4.16 2.55
CA GLY A 281 26.07 -4.64 1.17
C GLY A 281 25.61 -3.51 0.22
N SER A 282 24.62 -3.80 -0.60
CA SER A 282 23.93 -2.85 -1.48
C SER A 282 22.64 -2.26 -0.85
N LEU A 283 22.36 -2.51 0.42
CA LEU A 283 21.22 -1.90 1.13
C LEU A 283 21.61 -0.61 1.84
N GLY A 284 20.95 0.50 1.48
CA GLY A 284 20.98 1.75 2.24
C GLY A 284 19.86 1.81 3.28
N HIS A 285 20.19 2.14 4.52
CA HIS A 285 19.21 2.35 5.60
C HIS A 285 19.16 3.82 6.01
N PHE A 286 18.02 4.46 5.73
CA PHE A 286 17.72 5.83 6.10
C PHE A 286 16.74 5.89 7.27
N VAL A 287 16.86 6.91 8.11
CA VAL A 287 15.85 7.24 9.13
C VAL A 287 15.35 8.64 8.85
N VAL A 288 14.13 8.72 8.32
CA VAL A 288 13.51 9.97 7.88
C VAL A 288 12.50 10.43 8.93
N GLU A 289 12.60 11.70 9.32
CA GLU A 289 11.69 12.30 10.29
C GLU A 289 10.52 13.01 9.59
N LYS A 290 9.39 13.10 10.30
CA LYS A 290 8.28 13.97 9.92
C LYS A 290 8.78 15.41 9.73
N MET A 291 8.28 16.08 8.70
CA MET A 291 8.60 17.50 8.43
C MET A 291 7.37 18.38 8.63
N ASP A 292 7.61 19.69 8.81
CA ASP A 292 6.54 20.68 8.83
C ASP A 292 5.89 20.79 7.45
N GLU A 293 4.57 20.98 7.41
CA GLU A 293 3.81 21.11 6.15
C GLU A 293 4.26 22.30 5.29
N ASN A 294 4.89 23.32 5.89
CA ASN A 294 5.45 24.46 5.19
C ASN A 294 6.91 24.28 4.77
N SER A 295 7.44 23.05 4.86
CA SER A 295 8.78 22.76 4.36
C SER A 295 8.75 22.52 2.85
N PHE A 296 9.67 23.18 2.13
CA PHE A 296 9.77 23.14 0.67
C PHE A 296 11.14 22.64 0.19
N GLU A 297 11.90 21.99 1.06
CA GLU A 297 13.20 21.43 0.74
C GLU A 297 13.29 20.03 1.34
N PHE A 298 13.73 19.04 0.55
CA PHE A 298 13.95 17.70 1.08
C PHE A 298 15.14 17.68 2.05
N CYS A 299 16.24 18.35 1.68
CA CYS A 299 17.54 18.26 2.34
C CYS A 299 18.14 19.66 2.63
N PRO A 300 17.65 20.37 3.66
CA PRO A 300 18.00 21.78 3.90
C PRO A 300 19.49 22.03 4.22
N ASN A 301 20.22 21.02 4.71
CA ASN A 301 21.63 21.16 5.11
C ASN A 301 22.65 20.83 4.00
N SER A 302 22.20 20.36 2.82
CA SER A 302 23.10 19.87 1.75
C SER A 302 23.80 20.99 0.97
N SER A 303 23.39 22.25 1.13
CA SER A 303 23.93 23.42 0.43
C SER A 303 25.35 23.85 0.87
N SER A 304 26.00 23.09 1.75
CA SER A 304 27.32 23.45 2.33
C SER A 304 28.52 22.64 1.83
N SER A 305 28.35 21.66 0.94
CA SER A 305 29.49 20.89 0.40
C SER A 305 29.68 21.13 -1.09
N PRO A 306 30.61 22.02 -1.51
CA PRO A 306 31.07 22.03 -2.89
C PRO A 306 31.84 20.73 -3.14
N SER A 307 31.35 19.94 -4.10
CA SER A 307 32.00 18.74 -4.61
C SER A 307 33.39 19.10 -5.14
N SER A 308 34.43 18.90 -4.33
CA SER A 308 35.81 18.95 -4.80
C SER A 308 36.06 17.72 -5.68
N ILE A 309 35.92 17.91 -6.99
CA ILE A 309 36.38 16.97 -8.01
C ILE A 309 37.91 16.89 -7.87
N SER A 310 38.41 15.80 -7.30
CA SER A 310 39.83 15.45 -7.42
C SER A 310 40.01 14.63 -8.69
N SER A 311 40.61 15.27 -9.69
CA SER A 311 41.13 14.63 -10.88
C SER A 311 42.24 13.65 -10.50
N TRP A 312 41.98 12.35 -10.67
CA TRP A 312 43.04 11.36 -10.74
C TRP A 312 43.68 11.48 -12.11
N THR A 313 44.98 11.78 -12.11
CA THR A 313 45.85 11.69 -13.27
C THR A 313 46.46 10.29 -13.24
N ASP A 314 46.27 9.53 -14.32
CA ASP A 314 46.94 8.25 -14.53
C ASP A 314 48.37 8.49 -15.03
N ASP A 315 49.30 7.72 -14.49
CA ASP A 315 50.65 7.49 -15.02
C ASP A 315 50.62 6.76 -16.38
#